data_AF-A0A7C5PKD4-F1
#
_entry.id   AF-A0A7C5PKD4-F1
#
_cell.length_a   1.000
_cell.length_b   1.000
_cell.length_c   1.000
_cell.angle_alpha   90.00
_cell.angle_beta   90.00
_cell.angle_gamma   90.00
#
_symmetry.space_group_name_H-M   'P 1'
#
loop_
_entity.id
_entity.type
_entity.pdbx_description
1 polymer ?
#
loop_
_entity_poly.entity_id
_entity_poly.type
_entity_poly.pdbx_seq_one_letter_code
_entity_poly.pdbx_strand_id
1 'polypeptide(L)' 'MKLVFVAPADYCKALDLFRQRADKRWSLTDCTSFTVMARLGLDHALAFDNHFPQAGFRLATDAGI' A
#
# COMPACT_ATOMS: atom_id res chain seq x y z
N MET A 1 7.90 -13.80 10.35
CA MET A 1 6.90 -13.50 9.29
C MET A 1 5.51 -13.50 9.91
N LYS A 2 4.68 -12.49 9.65
CA LYS A 2 3.30 -12.38 10.18
C LYS A 2 2.33 -12.28 9.02
N LEU A 3 1.34 -13.17 8.94
CA LEU A 3 0.22 -13.04 8.02
C LEU A 3 -0.82 -12.09 8.62
N VAL A 4 -1.24 -11.09 7.86
CA VAL A 4 -2.25 -10.12 8.27
C VAL A 4 -3.44 -10.23 7.34
N PHE A 5 -4.61 -10.52 7.90
CA PHE A 5 -5.87 -10.46 7.17
C PHE A 5 -6.31 -9.01 7.00
N VAL A 6 -6.84 -8.68 5.82
CA VAL A 6 -7.43 -7.38 5.51
C VAL A 6 -8.72 -7.26 6.30
N ALA A 7 -8.80 -6.27 7.20
CA ALA A 7 -10.03 -6.02 7.95
C ALA A 7 -11.08 -5.35 7.06
N PRO A 8 -12.38 -5.47 7.34
CA PRO A 8 -13.42 -4.77 6.58
C PRO A 8 -13.19 -3.25 6.50
N ALA A 9 -12.67 -2.64 7.58
CA ALA A 9 -12.31 -1.23 7.61
C ALA A 9 -11.13 -0.89 6.68
N ASP A 10 -10.18 -1.82 6.49
CA ASP A 10 -9.09 -1.64 5.53
C ASP A 10 -9.64 -1.65 4.10
N TYR A 11 -10.55 -2.59 3.81
CA TYR A 11 -11.18 -2.70 2.49
C TYR A 11 -11.99 -1.45 2.12
N CYS A 12 -12.83 -0.94 3.03
CA CYS A 12 -13.61 0.27 2.77
C CYS A 12 -12.71 1.47 2.47
N LYS A 13 -11.67 1.68 3.27
CA LYS A 13 -10.70 2.77 3.06
C LYS A 13 -9.92 2.60 1.75
N ALA A 14 -9.51 1.38 1.43
CA ALA A 14 -8.81 1.07 0.18
C ALA A 14 -9.69 1.34 -1.04
N LEU A 15 -10.99 1.01 -0.96
CA LEU A 15 -11.95 1.25 -2.03
C LEU A 15 -12.21 2.74 -2.23
N ASP A 16 -12.30 3.51 -1.15
CA ASP A 16 -12.42 4.97 -1.22
C ASP A 16 -11.17 5.60 -1.83
N LEU A 17 -9.98 5.16 -1.41
CA LEU A 17 -8.71 5.62 -1.97
C LEU A 17 -8.60 5.30 -3.47
N PHE A 18 -8.96 4.09 -3.88
CA PHE A 18 -8.95 3.67 -5.28
C PHE A 18 -9.86 4.55 -6.15
N ARG A 19 -11.05 4.92 -5.64
CA ARG A 19 -11.96 5.84 -6.33
C ARG A 19 -11.43 7.26 -6.40
N GLN A 20 -10.78 7.75 -5.35
CA GLN A 20 -10.24 9.11 -5.27
C GLN A 20 -8.97 9.31 -6.12
N ARG A 21 -8.28 8.22 -6.49
CA ARG A 21 -7.01 8.24 -7.23
C ARG A 21 -7.15 7.69 -8.65
N ALA A 22 -8.20 8.13 -9.34
CA ALA A 22 -8.38 7.82 -10.76
C ALA A 22 -7.25 8.37 -11.65
N ASP A 23 -6.46 9.33 -11.16
CA ASP A 23 -5.25 9.84 -11.81
C ASP A 23 -4.06 8.86 -11.75
N LYS A 24 -4.14 7.83 -10.90
CA LYS A 24 -3.10 6.82 -10.72
C LYS A 24 -3.51 5.50 -11.37
N ARG A 25 -2.51 4.75 -11.85
CA ARG A 25 -2.70 3.37 -12.33
C ARG A 25 -2.69 2.34 -11.21
N TRP A 26 -2.95 2.76 -9.97
CA TRP A 26 -3.00 1.89 -8.81
C TRP A 26 -4.16 0.91 -8.95
N SER A 27 -3.93 -0.34 -8.57
CA SER A 27 -4.97 -1.34 -8.39
C SER A 27 -5.65 -1.19 -7.02
N LEU A 28 -6.78 -1.88 -6.85
CA LEU A 28 -7.40 -2.01 -5.52
C LEU A 28 -6.48 -2.74 -4.53
N THR A 29 -5.66 -3.68 -5.02
CA THR A 29 -4.67 -4.41 -4.21
C THR A 29 -3.57 -3.48 -3.68
N ASP A 30 -3.11 -2.52 -4.50
CA ASP A 30 -2.13 -1.50 -4.08
C ASP A 30 -2.73 -0.64 -2.97
N CYS A 31 -3.95 -0.12 -3.19
CA CYS A 31 -4.67 0.69 -2.19
C CYS A 31 -4.93 -0.07 -0.89
N THR A 32 -5.19 -1.38 -0.98
CA THR A 32 -5.35 -2.26 0.18
C THR A 32 -4.04 -2.39 0.94
N SER A 33 -2.93 -2.58 0.23
CA SER A 33 -1.59 -2.66 0.81
C SER A 33 -1.23 -1.35 1.53
N PHE A 34 -1.47 -0.20 0.91
CA PHE A 34 -1.22 1.11 1.51
C PHE A 34 -2.01 1.31 2.80
N THR A 35 -3.30 0.95 2.79
CA THR A 35 -4.17 1.09 3.96
C THR A 35 -3.72 0.20 5.12
N VAL A 36 -3.37 -1.05 4.83
CA VAL A 36 -2.88 -2.01 5.84
C VAL A 36 -1.53 -1.54 6.39
N MET A 37 -0.60 -1.11 5.53
CA MET A 37 0.71 -0.60 5.93
C MET A 37 0.57 0.64 6.84
N ALA A 38 -0.27 1.60 6.45
CA ALA A 38 -0.54 2.79 7.26
C ALA A 38 -1.12 2.43 8.64
N ARG A 39 -2.08 1.50 8.69
CA ARG A 39 -2.66 1.00 9.96
C ARG A 39 -1.61 0.33 10.85
N LEU A 40 -0.65 -0.37 10.27
CA LEU A 40 0.40 -1.09 10.99
C LEU A 40 1.63 -0.22 11.29
N GLY A 41 1.67 1.03 10.83
CA GLY A 41 2.84 1.91 10.98
C GLY A 41 4.06 1.44 10.18
N LEU A 42 3.84 0.75 9.05
CA LEU A 42 4.91 0.28 8.16
C LEU A 42 5.21 1.34 7.10
N ASP A 43 6.48 1.69 6.94
CA ASP A 43 6.96 2.71 6.01
C ASP A 43 7.77 2.15 4.83
N HIS A 44 8.24 0.89 4.91
CA HIS A 44 8.98 0.22 3.83
C HIS A 44 8.16 -0.91 3.20
N ALA A 45 8.15 -0.98 1.87
CA ALA A 45 7.57 -2.06 1.08
C ALA A 45 8.65 -2.79 0.30
N LEU A 46 8.60 -4.13 0.30
CA LEU A 46 9.33 -4.93 -0.68
C LEU A 46 8.45 -5.05 -1.92
N ALA A 47 8.69 -4.19 -2.91
CA ALA A 47 7.95 -4.13 -4.17
C ALA A 47 8.89 -3.76 -5.31
N PHE A 48 8.47 -4.00 -6.55
CA PHE A 48 9.26 -3.75 -7.75
C PHE A 48 8.70 -2.63 -8.63
N ASP A 49 7.55 -2.07 -8.26
CA ASP A 49 6.91 -0.98 -9.00
C ASP A 49 7.01 0.35 -8.25
N ASN A 50 6.62 1.41 -8.94
CA ASN A 50 6.67 2.77 -8.41
C ASN A 50 5.39 3.19 -7.68
N HIS A 51 4.43 2.27 -7.45
CA HIS A 51 3.17 2.65 -6.82
C HIS A 51 3.36 2.98 -5.33
N PHE A 52 4.19 2.19 -4.63
CA PHE A 52 4.48 2.39 -3.20
C PHE A 52 5.19 3.74 -2.92
N PRO A 53 6.25 4.12 -3.67
CA PRO A 53 6.82 5.47 -3.62
C PRO A 53 5.81 6.60 -3.88
N GLN A 54 4.93 6.44 -4.87
CA GLN A 54 3.90 7.45 -5.16
C GLN A 54 2.90 7.64 -4.02
N ALA A 55 2.66 6.59 -3.23
CA ALA A 55 1.81 6.63 -2.05
C ALA A 55 2.56 7.06 -0.77
N GLY A 56 3.85 7.38 -0.86
CA GLY A 56 4.68 7.87 0.25
C GLY A 56 5.42 6.79 1.04
N PHE A 57 5.44 5.54 0.58
CA PHE A 57 6.23 4.46 1.17
C PHE A 57 7.63 4.38 0.55
N ARG A 58 8.61 3.86 1.28
CA ARG A 58 9.96 3.61 0.77
C ARG A 58 10.07 2.19 0.24
N LEU A 59 10.88 1.96 -0.79
CA LEU A 59 11.18 0.60 -1.21
C LEU A 59 12.30 0.02 -0.35
N ALA A 60 12.13 -1.22 0.09
CA ALA A 60 13.17 -1.94 0.83
C ALA A 60 14.40 -2.27 -0.05
N THR A 61 14.24 -2.25 -1.38
CA THR A 61 15.32 -2.46 -2.35
C THR A 61 16.28 -1.27 -2.46
N ASP A 62 15.88 -0.09 -1.99
CA ASP A 62 16.77 1.10 -1.96
C ASP A 62 17.79 0.99 -0.81
N ALA A 63 17.59 0.05 0.12
CA ALA A 63 18.46 -0.22 1.25
C ALA A 63 19.46 -1.35 0.95
N GLY A 64 20.18 -1.28 -0.18
CA GLY A 64 21.42 -2.04 -0.43
C GLY A 64 21.42 -3.54 -0.07
N ILE A 65 20.35 -4.27 -0.40
CA ILE A 65 20.31 -5.75 -0.40
C ILE A 65 20.59 -6.26 -1.81
#